data_AF-B4EIQ5-F1
#
_entry.id   AF-B4EIQ5-F1
#
_cell.length_a   1.000
_cell.length_b   1.000
_cell.length_c   1.000
_cell.angle_alpha   90.00
_cell.angle_beta   90.00
_cell.angle_gamma   90.00
#
_symmetry.space_group_name_H-M   'P 1'
#
loop_
_entity.id
_entity.type
_entity.pdbx_description
1 polymer ?
#
loop_
_entity_poly.entity_id
_entity_poly.type
_entity_poly.pdbx_seq_one_letter_code
_entity_poly.pdbx_strand_id
1 'polypeptide(L)'
;MSHPTAVHADDAIPDGEPPVGAHLVTRRHGYLHHGIYVGDGNVIHYAGWSRHLSGGAVEVVTLDGFRAGFELAVIRHARAPYDGTEAARRAASRLGECRYRLLTNNCEHFCLWCLFGVGRSDQVTSCLRNPVHGVAVVVMLVACVLVARWHPAAAGRECPLGYPA
;
A
#
# COMPACT_ATOMS: atom_id res chain seq x y z
N MET A 1 22.42 11.16 20.44
CA MET A 1 20.96 11.28 20.22
C MET A 1 20.71 10.89 18.78
N SER A 2 20.37 9.63 18.53
CA SER A 2 20.41 9.05 17.19
C SER A 2 18.98 8.82 16.69
N HIS A 3 18.58 9.60 15.70
CA HIS A 3 17.42 9.28 14.85
C HIS A 3 17.75 8.03 14.02
N PRO A 4 16.87 7.00 13.97
CA PRO A 4 17.03 5.93 13.00
C PRO A 4 15.83 5.91 12.06
N THR A 5 15.96 6.58 10.92
CA THR A 5 15.19 6.23 9.71
C THR A 5 16.12 6.45 8.53
N ALA A 6 17.14 5.61 8.46
CA ALA A 6 17.99 5.53 7.29
C ALA A 6 17.33 4.57 6.31
N VAL A 7 16.77 5.12 5.23
CA VAL A 7 16.43 4.37 4.03
C VAL A 7 17.77 4.02 3.38
N HIS A 8 18.31 2.85 3.70
CA HIS A 8 19.49 2.33 3.01
C HIS A 8 19.03 1.62 1.75
N ALA A 9 19.22 2.31 0.62
CA ALA A 9 19.10 1.77 -0.72
C ALA A 9 20.45 1.17 -1.13
N ASP A 10 20.89 0.10 -0.47
CA ASP A 10 21.93 -0.77 -1.03
C ASP A 10 21.97 -2.06 -0.22
N ASP A 11 21.39 -3.11 -0.77
CA ASP A 11 21.66 -4.51 -0.46
C ASP A 11 21.07 -5.30 -1.62
N ALA A 12 21.93 -5.69 -2.56
CA ALA A 12 21.58 -6.51 -3.70
C ALA A 12 20.81 -7.75 -3.24
N ILE A 13 19.64 -7.93 -3.84
CA ILE A 13 18.75 -9.07 -3.59
C ILE A 13 19.38 -10.31 -4.24
N PRO A 14 19.72 -11.38 -3.49
CA PRO A 14 20.21 -12.60 -4.07
C PRO A 14 19.08 -13.19 -4.94
N ASP A 15 19.37 -13.46 -6.20
CA ASP A 15 18.47 -14.01 -7.24
C ASP A 15 17.43 -13.04 -7.86
N GLY A 16 17.53 -11.74 -7.59
CA GLY A 16 16.75 -10.71 -8.32
C GLY A 16 15.32 -10.51 -7.82
N GLU A 17 14.90 -11.22 -6.76
CA GLU A 17 13.53 -11.17 -6.26
C GLU A 17 13.43 -11.02 -4.72
N PRO A 18 12.58 -10.11 -4.19
CA PRO A 18 12.52 -9.84 -2.75
C PRO A 18 12.18 -11.09 -1.90
N PRO A 19 12.56 -11.14 -0.62
CA PRO A 19 12.15 -12.24 0.25
C PRO A 19 10.63 -12.21 0.48
N VAL A 20 9.99 -13.38 0.59
CA VAL A 20 8.56 -13.50 0.93
C VAL A 20 8.24 -12.73 2.20
N GLY A 21 7.14 -11.98 2.17
CA GLY A 21 6.72 -11.06 3.23
C GLY A 21 7.40 -9.69 3.21
N ALA A 22 8.31 -9.43 2.26
CA ALA A 22 8.96 -8.12 2.13
C ALA A 22 7.93 -7.00 1.95
N HIS A 23 8.08 -5.94 2.75
CA HIS A 23 7.36 -4.70 2.56
C HIS A 23 7.96 -3.94 1.39
N LEU A 24 7.26 -3.96 0.27
CA LEU A 24 7.65 -3.25 -0.94
C LEU A 24 7.05 -1.85 -0.95
N VAL A 25 7.85 -0.89 -1.38
CA VAL A 25 7.39 0.45 -1.69
C VAL A 25 7.86 0.91 -3.05
N THR A 26 7.02 1.72 -3.67
CA THR A 26 7.33 2.32 -4.95
C THR A 26 6.81 3.76 -4.97
N ARG A 27 7.68 4.68 -5.37
CA ARG A 27 7.40 6.12 -5.28
C ARG A 27 6.60 6.56 -6.51
N ARG A 28 5.34 6.89 -6.28
CA ARG A 28 4.45 7.48 -7.29
C ARG A 28 4.52 9.00 -7.24
N HIS A 29 3.96 9.65 -8.25
CA HIS A 29 3.79 11.10 -8.25
C HIS A 29 2.88 11.53 -7.09
N GLY A 30 3.47 12.01 -6.00
CA GLY A 30 2.75 12.56 -4.84
C GLY A 30 2.42 11.58 -3.71
N TYR A 31 2.75 10.29 -3.82
CA TYR A 31 2.56 9.32 -2.72
C TYR A 31 3.49 8.10 -2.84
N LEU A 32 3.60 7.32 -1.75
CA LEU A 32 4.25 6.00 -1.75
C LEU A 32 3.18 4.93 -1.85
N HIS A 33 3.37 3.98 -2.77
CA HIS A 33 2.49 2.82 -2.89
C HIS A 33 3.15 1.61 -2.24
N HIS A 34 2.38 0.90 -1.40
CA HIS A 34 2.89 -0.15 -0.53
C HIS A 34 2.29 -1.52 -0.88
N GLY A 35 3.08 -2.58 -0.78
CA GLY A 35 2.65 -3.95 -1.00
C GLY A 35 3.49 -4.96 -0.21
N ILE A 36 2.98 -6.18 -0.09
CA ILE A 36 3.68 -7.32 0.50
C ILE A 36 4.06 -8.27 -0.63
N TYR A 37 5.34 -8.54 -0.79
CA TYR A 37 5.81 -9.60 -1.70
C TYR A 37 5.38 -10.96 -1.17
N VAL A 38 4.78 -11.82 -2.01
CA VAL A 38 4.24 -13.12 -1.57
C VAL A 38 4.87 -14.34 -2.24
N GLY A 39 5.90 -14.14 -3.07
CA GLY A 39 6.56 -15.22 -3.81
C GLY A 39 6.16 -15.26 -5.28
N ASP A 40 6.96 -15.95 -6.08
CA ASP A 40 6.74 -16.23 -7.50
C ASP A 40 6.40 -15.00 -8.37
N GLY A 41 7.10 -13.87 -8.16
CA GLY A 41 6.83 -12.64 -8.90
C GLY A 41 5.54 -11.94 -8.50
N ASN A 42 4.92 -12.28 -7.37
CA ASN A 42 3.63 -11.73 -6.97
C ASN A 42 3.71 -10.80 -5.76
N VAL A 43 2.87 -9.77 -5.80
CA VAL A 43 2.70 -8.79 -4.73
C VAL A 43 1.22 -8.68 -4.40
N ILE A 44 0.90 -8.78 -3.11
CA ILE A 44 -0.42 -8.42 -2.61
C ILE A 44 -0.37 -6.98 -2.13
N HIS A 45 -1.30 -6.16 -2.63
CA HIS A 45 -1.39 -4.76 -2.25
C HIS A 45 -2.84 -4.34 -2.11
N TYR A 46 -3.06 -3.29 -1.32
CA TYR A 46 -4.36 -2.65 -1.29
C TYR A 46 -4.42 -1.63 -2.43
N ALA A 47 -5.10 -1.97 -3.52
CA ALA A 47 -5.07 -1.19 -4.75
C ALA A 47 -5.56 0.24 -4.54
N GLY A 48 -6.63 0.48 -3.78
CA GLY A 48 -7.04 1.85 -3.45
C GLY A 48 -7.09 2.76 -4.67
N TRP A 49 -6.39 3.89 -4.63
CA TRP A 49 -6.29 4.85 -5.73
C TRP A 49 -5.21 4.54 -6.78
N SER A 50 -4.50 3.42 -6.66
CA SER A 50 -3.42 3.05 -7.60
C SER A 50 -3.93 2.79 -9.03
N ARG A 51 -5.21 2.44 -9.20
CA ARG A 51 -5.82 2.18 -10.52
C ARG A 51 -7.06 3.02 -10.81
N HIS A 52 -7.84 3.42 -9.81
CA HIS A 52 -9.13 4.11 -9.98
C HIS A 52 -9.35 5.21 -8.93
N LEU A 53 -10.08 6.26 -9.31
CA LEU A 53 -10.51 7.35 -8.40
C LEU A 53 -11.52 6.88 -7.33
N SER A 54 -11.95 5.63 -7.40
CA SER A 54 -12.79 4.93 -6.43
C SER A 54 -12.01 3.71 -5.94
N GLY A 55 -11.76 3.62 -4.63
CA GLY A 55 -10.79 2.69 -4.03
C GLY A 55 -10.92 1.24 -4.50
N GLY A 56 -9.82 0.68 -5.01
CA GLY A 56 -9.69 -0.73 -5.39
C GLY A 56 -9.46 -1.67 -4.20
N ALA A 57 -9.73 -2.95 -4.42
CA ALA A 57 -9.65 -4.03 -3.43
C ALA A 57 -8.20 -4.34 -3.01
N VAL A 58 -8.05 -5.19 -2.00
CA VAL A 58 -6.80 -5.95 -1.82
C VAL A 58 -6.71 -7.02 -2.92
N GLU A 59 -5.66 -7.00 -3.71
CA GLU A 59 -5.52 -7.85 -4.90
C GLU A 59 -4.09 -8.38 -5.04
N VAL A 60 -3.93 -9.44 -5.84
CA VAL A 60 -2.64 -9.94 -6.30
C VAL A 60 -2.30 -9.28 -7.63
N VAL A 61 -1.08 -8.78 -7.77
CA VAL A 61 -0.51 -8.33 -9.04
C VAL A 61 0.89 -8.90 -9.21
N THR A 62 1.39 -8.91 -10.45
CA THR A 62 2.80 -9.21 -10.69
C THR A 62 3.70 -8.12 -10.10
N LEU A 63 4.96 -8.45 -9.82
CA LEU A 63 5.97 -7.51 -9.32
C LEU A 63 6.13 -6.34 -10.29
N ASP A 64 6.19 -6.62 -11.60
CA ASP A 64 6.24 -5.58 -12.64
C ASP A 64 4.96 -4.73 -12.68
N GLY A 65 3.80 -5.36 -12.51
CA GLY A 65 2.52 -4.66 -12.39
C GLY A 65 2.49 -3.74 -11.17
N PHE A 66 3.04 -4.19 -10.04
CA PHE A 66 3.21 -3.39 -8.83
C PHE A 66 4.22 -2.27 -9.03
N ARG A 67 5.31 -2.47 -9.78
CA ARG A 67 6.29 -1.42 -10.10
C ARG A 67 5.67 -0.34 -10.98
N ALA A 68 4.87 -0.74 -11.98
CA ALA A 68 4.23 0.16 -12.95
C ALA A 68 5.21 1.16 -13.59
N GLY A 69 6.45 0.72 -13.86
CA GLY A 69 7.51 1.56 -14.44
C GLY A 69 8.28 2.44 -13.44
N PHE A 70 7.96 2.39 -12.14
CA PHE A 70 8.68 3.14 -11.11
C PHE A 70 9.71 2.26 -10.39
N GLU A 71 10.62 2.91 -9.66
CA GLU A 71 11.60 2.25 -8.80
C GLU A 71 10.91 1.49 -7.65
N LEU A 72 11.53 0.37 -7.27
CA LEU A 72 11.10 -0.49 -6.18
C LEU A 72 12.13 -0.41 -5.05
N ALA A 73 11.66 -0.28 -3.81
CA ALA A 73 12.49 -0.40 -2.63
C ALA A 73 11.83 -1.34 -1.61
N VAL A 74 12.66 -1.96 -0.77
CA VAL A 74 12.21 -2.81 0.34
C VAL A 74 12.38 -2.03 1.65
N ILE A 75 11.30 -1.91 2.43
CA ILE A 75 11.37 -1.37 3.79
C ILE A 75 11.65 -2.50 4.77
N ARG A 76 12.79 -2.42 5.46
CA ARG A 76 13.16 -3.38 6.52
C ARG A 76 12.53 -2.97 7.86
N HIS A 77 11.91 -3.93 8.53
CA HIS A 77 11.28 -3.76 9.84
C HIS A 77 11.97 -4.65 10.88
N ALA A 78 12.91 -4.09 11.65
CA ALA A 78 13.75 -4.87 12.58
C ALA A 78 12.99 -5.52 13.77
N ARG A 79 11.73 -5.13 14.00
CA ARG A 79 10.90 -5.58 15.14
C ARG A 79 9.52 -6.07 14.72
N ALA A 80 9.37 -6.53 13.48
CA ALA A 80 8.11 -7.15 13.05
C ALA A 80 7.89 -8.44 13.87
N PRO A 81 6.77 -8.56 14.63
CA PRO A 81 6.45 -9.77 15.39
C PRO A 81 6.10 -10.96 14.50
N TYR A 82 5.74 -10.71 13.24
CA TYR A 82 5.41 -11.73 12.26
C TYR A 82 6.55 -11.90 11.27
N ASP A 83 6.91 -13.16 11.01
CA ASP A 83 7.87 -13.50 9.98
C ASP A 83 7.30 -13.27 8.56
N GLY A 84 8.14 -13.44 7.55
CA GLY A 84 7.75 -13.18 6.16
C GLY A 84 6.60 -14.07 5.68
N THR A 85 6.57 -15.33 6.09
CA THR A 85 5.52 -16.28 5.71
C THR A 85 4.19 -15.94 6.37
N GLU A 86 4.18 -15.58 7.65
CA GLU A 86 3.00 -15.08 8.35
C GLU A 86 2.52 -13.77 7.74
N ALA A 87 3.40 -12.82 7.44
CA ALA A 87 3.02 -11.57 6.80
C ALA A 87 2.36 -11.82 5.42
N ALA A 88 2.90 -12.72 4.61
CA ALA A 88 2.31 -13.11 3.33
C ALA A 88 0.95 -13.80 3.48
N ARG A 89 0.80 -14.72 4.45
CA ARG A 89 -0.49 -15.36 4.74
C ARG A 89 -1.54 -14.36 5.21
N ARG A 90 -1.15 -13.40 6.06
CA ARG A 90 -2.03 -12.32 6.50
C ARG A 90 -2.45 -11.45 5.32
N ALA A 91 -1.52 -11.09 4.44
CA ALA A 91 -1.84 -10.36 3.21
C ALA A 91 -2.87 -11.12 2.36
N ALA A 92 -2.68 -12.43 2.17
CA ALA A 92 -3.62 -13.29 1.45
C ALA A 92 -5.00 -13.38 2.12
N SER A 93 -5.06 -13.37 3.46
CA SER A 93 -6.33 -13.47 4.20
C SER A 93 -7.29 -12.29 4.00
N ARG A 94 -6.80 -11.18 3.45
CA ARG A 94 -7.60 -9.97 3.17
C ARG A 94 -7.84 -9.76 1.67
N LEU A 95 -7.49 -10.71 0.80
CA LEU A 95 -7.77 -10.63 -0.63
C LEU A 95 -9.27 -10.38 -0.88
N GLY A 96 -9.56 -9.46 -1.81
CA GLY A 96 -10.91 -9.02 -2.12
C GLY A 96 -11.48 -7.97 -1.14
N GLU A 97 -10.76 -7.54 -0.10
CA GLU A 97 -11.28 -6.51 0.80
C GLU A 97 -11.43 -5.15 0.10
N CYS A 98 -12.66 -4.62 0.04
CA CYS A 98 -13.00 -3.36 -0.65
C CYS A 98 -13.37 -2.20 0.30
N ARG A 99 -12.82 -2.16 1.51
CA ARG A 99 -13.07 -1.12 2.54
C ARG A 99 -11.98 -0.03 2.57
N TYR A 100 -11.39 0.31 1.42
CA TYR A 100 -10.27 1.25 1.34
C TYR A 100 -10.65 2.64 1.89
N ARG A 101 -9.79 3.21 2.74
CA ARG A 101 -9.92 4.57 3.26
C ARG A 101 -8.58 5.27 3.17
N LEU A 102 -8.52 6.38 2.45
CA LEU A 102 -7.29 7.13 2.17
C LEU A 102 -6.43 7.41 3.41
N LEU A 103 -7.05 7.73 4.56
CA LEU A 103 -6.34 8.14 5.77
C LEU A 103 -6.18 7.04 6.84
N THR A 104 -6.89 5.90 6.70
CA THR A 104 -7.02 4.93 7.82
C THR A 104 -7.01 3.45 7.41
N ASN A 105 -7.33 3.11 6.16
CA ASN A 105 -7.31 1.73 5.65
C ASN A 105 -6.76 1.76 4.23
N ASN A 106 -5.50 2.19 4.10
CA ASN A 106 -4.80 2.32 2.83
C ASN A 106 -3.71 1.23 2.67
N CYS A 107 -2.91 1.33 1.61
CA CYS A 107 -1.86 0.36 1.32
C CYS A 107 -0.77 0.28 2.41
N GLU A 108 -0.40 1.40 3.03
CA GLU A 108 0.55 1.43 4.15
C GLU A 108 -0.01 0.70 5.37
N HIS A 109 -1.25 1.01 5.75
CA HIS A 109 -1.94 0.36 6.88
C HIS A 109 -2.08 -1.13 6.69
N PHE A 110 -2.40 -1.54 5.46
CA PHE A 110 -2.47 -2.94 5.09
C PHE A 110 -1.13 -3.65 5.34
N CYS A 111 -0.02 -3.08 4.88
CA CYS A 111 1.32 -3.67 5.07
C CYS A 111 1.71 -3.70 6.55
N LEU A 112 1.46 -2.62 7.31
CA LEU A 112 1.72 -2.58 8.75
C LEU A 112 0.86 -3.60 9.52
N TRP A 113 -0.40 -3.78 9.14
CA TRP A 113 -1.24 -4.82 9.73
C TRP A 113 -0.74 -6.23 9.40
N CYS A 114 -0.18 -6.46 8.20
CA CYS A 114 0.43 -7.75 7.86
C CYS A 114 1.68 -8.02 8.72
N LEU A 115 2.51 -7.01 8.97
CA LEU A 115 3.80 -7.16 9.64
C LEU A 115 3.72 -7.11 11.17
N PHE A 116 2.80 -6.31 11.72
CA PHE A 116 2.73 -5.99 13.15
C PHE A 116 1.37 -6.28 13.79
N GLY A 117 0.33 -6.51 12.99
CA GLY A 117 -1.04 -6.74 13.49
C GLY A 117 -1.72 -5.54 14.10
N VAL A 118 -1.07 -4.37 14.04
CA VAL A 118 -1.65 -3.08 14.37
C VAL A 118 -1.84 -2.29 13.09
N GLY A 119 -3.08 -1.93 12.78
CA GLY A 119 -3.38 -0.95 11.73
C GLY A 119 -3.17 0.45 12.31
N ARG A 120 -1.92 0.93 12.36
CA ARG A 120 -1.63 2.26 12.91
C ARG A 120 -1.32 3.27 11.80
N SER A 121 -2.00 4.42 11.83
CA SER A 121 -1.83 5.51 10.85
C SER A 121 -0.71 6.46 11.24
N ASP A 122 0.49 6.22 10.72
CA ASP A 122 1.55 7.23 10.79
C ASP A 122 1.19 8.45 9.91
N GLN A 123 0.32 8.30 8.92
CA GLN A 123 -0.16 9.38 8.07
C GLN A 123 -1.09 10.37 8.80
N VAL A 124 -2.01 9.91 9.65
CA VAL A 124 -2.79 10.79 10.56
C VAL A 124 -1.85 11.49 11.54
N THR A 125 -0.86 10.78 12.06
CA THR A 125 0.15 11.36 12.97
C THR A 125 1.00 12.43 12.27
N SER A 126 1.37 12.21 11.01
CA SER A 126 2.19 13.15 10.21
C SER A 126 1.39 14.36 9.73
N CYS A 127 0.10 14.18 9.39
CA CYS A 127 -0.84 15.25 9.04
C CYS A 127 -1.08 16.21 10.23
N LEU A 128 -1.20 15.67 11.46
CA LEU A 128 -1.32 16.46 12.68
C LEU A 128 -0.02 17.18 13.07
N ARG A 129 1.14 16.64 12.66
CA ARG A 129 2.46 17.16 13.07
C ARG A 129 3.08 18.13 12.05
N ASN A 130 2.61 18.15 10.81
CA ASN A 130 3.14 19.02 9.76
C ASN A 130 1.99 19.72 8.98
N PRO A 131 1.78 21.03 9.18
CA PRO A 131 0.66 21.75 8.57
C PRO A 131 0.73 21.81 7.04
N VAL A 132 1.93 21.77 6.45
CA VAL A 132 2.12 21.75 4.99
C VAL A 132 1.64 20.42 4.41
N HIS A 133 1.97 19.30 5.07
CA HIS A 133 1.44 18.00 4.68
C HIS A 133 -0.08 17.92 4.88
N GLY A 134 -0.60 18.53 5.95
CA GLY A 134 -2.03 18.64 6.17
C GLY A 134 -2.75 19.39 5.04
N VAL A 135 -2.22 20.54 4.62
CA VAL A 135 -2.76 21.30 3.49
C VAL A 135 -2.68 20.50 2.19
N ALA A 136 -1.56 19.82 1.91
CA ALA A 136 -1.42 19.00 0.71
C ALA A 136 -2.44 17.86 0.64
N VAL A 137 -2.71 17.19 1.78
CA VAL A 137 -3.75 16.16 1.88
C VAL A 137 -5.14 16.74 1.67
N VAL A 138 -5.45 17.90 2.27
CA VAL A 138 -6.74 18.57 2.07
C VAL A 138 -6.93 18.98 0.60
N VAL A 139 -5.91 19.56 -0.02
CA VAL A 139 -5.94 19.94 -1.45
C VAL A 139 -6.16 18.70 -2.33
N MET A 140 -5.46 17.60 -2.06
CA MET A 140 -5.67 16.31 -2.73
C MET A 140 -7.12 15.83 -2.56
N LEU A 141 -7.65 15.81 -1.34
CA LEU A 141 -9.04 15.38 -1.08
C LEU A 141 -10.07 16.26 -1.79
N VAL A 142 -9.86 17.58 -1.78
CA VAL A 142 -10.73 18.53 -2.50
C VAL A 142 -10.66 18.28 -4.00
N ALA A 143 -9.46 18.14 -4.57
CA ALA A 143 -9.28 17.81 -5.99
C ALA A 143 -9.97 16.48 -6.35
N CYS A 144 -9.84 15.45 -5.51
CA CYS A 144 -10.52 14.17 -5.67
C CYS A 144 -12.04 14.32 -5.73
N VAL A 145 -12.62 15.12 -4.81
CA VAL A 145 -14.07 15.40 -4.78
C VAL A 145 -14.49 16.20 -6.02
N LEU A 146 -13.72 17.21 -6.43
CA LEU A 146 -14.04 18.03 -7.60
C LEU A 146 -13.99 17.19 -8.89
N VAL A 147 -12.98 16.33 -9.04
CA VAL A 147 -12.87 15.40 -10.18
C VAL A 147 -13.99 14.37 -10.17
N ALA A 148 -14.33 13.78 -9.03
CA ALA A 148 -15.46 12.85 -8.90
C ALA A 148 -16.81 13.51 -9.23
N ARG A 149 -16.96 14.81 -8.93
CA ARG A 149 -18.14 15.60 -9.29
C ARG A 149 -18.17 16.00 -10.76
N TRP A 150 -17.01 16.04 -11.43
CA TRP A 150 -16.90 16.37 -12.87
C TRP A 150 -17.09 15.17 -13.80
N HIS A 151 -16.80 13.95 -13.32
CA HIS A 151 -17.11 12.72 -14.05
C HIS A 151 -18.23 11.93 -13.34
N PRO A 152 -19.52 12.30 -13.52
CA PRO A 152 -20.63 11.56 -12.90
C PRO A 152 -20.89 10.18 -13.54
N ALA A 153 -20.09 9.74 -14.51
CA ALA A 153 -20.28 8.48 -15.23
C ALA A 153 -19.30 7.38 -14.78
N ALA A 154 -19.60 6.76 -13.64
CA ALA A 154 -19.39 5.33 -13.37
C ALA A 154 -19.93 4.98 -11.96
N ALA A 155 -21.13 5.44 -11.63
CA ALA A 155 -21.91 4.81 -10.56
C ALA A 155 -22.39 3.46 -11.08
N GLY A 156 -22.03 2.37 -10.39
CA GLY A 156 -22.56 1.03 -10.64
C GLY A 156 -21.61 0.07 -11.34
N ARG A 157 -20.54 -0.34 -10.66
CA ARG A 157 -20.03 -1.72 -10.76
C ARG A 157 -19.72 -2.21 -9.36
N GLU A 158 -20.75 -2.82 -8.80
CA GLU A 158 -20.68 -3.86 -7.78
C GLU A 158 -19.42 -4.71 -7.93
N CYS A 159 -18.72 -4.91 -6.81
CA CYS A 159 -17.57 -5.79 -6.70
C CYS A 159 -17.98 -7.16 -7.26
N PRO A 160 -17.33 -7.70 -8.30
CA PRO A 160 -17.65 -9.05 -8.76
C PRO A 160 -17.30 -10.01 -7.62
N LEU A 161 -18.33 -10.51 -6.94
CA LEU A 161 -18.26 -11.73 -6.15
C LEU A 161 -17.84 -12.84 -7.11
N GLY A 162 -16.65 -13.38 -6.94
CA GLY A 162 -16.22 -14.52 -7.74
C GLY A 162 -14.76 -14.88 -7.59
N TYR A 163 -14.41 -15.56 -6.50
CA TYR A 163 -13.50 -16.70 -6.58
C TYR A 163 -14.00 -17.78 -5.61
N PRO A 164 -14.23 -19.03 -6.07
CA PRO A 164 -14.69 -20.11 -5.21
C PRO A 164 -13.57 -20.56 -4.24
N ALA A 165 -14.04 -21.18 -3.15
CA ALA A 165 -13.27 -21.69 -2.02
C ALA A 165 -12.15 -22.68 -2.38
#